data_AF-A0A7C9HYZ5-F1
#
_entry.id   AF-A0A7C9HYZ5-F1
#
_cell.length_a   1.000
_cell.length_b   1.000
_cell.length_c   1.000
_cell.angle_alpha   90.00
_cell.angle_beta   90.00
_cell.angle_gamma   90.00
#
_symmetry.space_group_name_H-M   'P 1'
#
loop_
_entity.id
_entity.type
_entity.pdbx_description
1 polymer ?
#
loop_
_entity_poly.entity_id
_entity_poly.type
_entity_poly.pdbx_seq_one_letter_code
_entity_poly.pdbx_strand_id
1 'polypeptide(L)'
;MKSTANKQPRLLPDVSLPEGKQRTQGSLWTPEELLVTLAAYLEMLRLEQRGEAYSKAEHRRKLLEGVLLGRTAASVEFRMQNISAVLLSIGQPYLKGYAPARNVGAKVIAQILEFLAELDPELPIELRRQAPAPTVPPPGNPHPKKREVTLSTYERDPEVVAFVLNRAQGICECCGRNAPFLSKNGQPFLEVHHVEALALDGPDTPQNCAAICPNCHQEAHYGMRSAEIQRELQEFLAALYNQS
;
A
#
# COMPACT_ATOMS: atom_id res chain seq x y z
N MET A 1 38.95 -11.95 -23.96
CA MET A 1 38.10 -13.05 -23.44
C MET A 1 37.29 -12.51 -22.29
N LYS A 2 36.04 -12.07 -22.53
CA LYS A 2 35.12 -11.62 -21.48
C LYS A 2 33.95 -12.61 -21.46
N SER A 3 33.86 -13.39 -20.40
CA SER A 3 32.78 -14.35 -20.16
C SER A 3 31.60 -13.60 -19.55
N THR A 4 30.48 -13.56 -20.28
CA THR A 4 29.19 -13.07 -19.81
C THR A 4 28.48 -14.20 -19.06
N ALA A 5 28.33 -14.05 -17.74
CA ALA A 5 27.52 -14.95 -16.94
C ALA A 5 26.02 -14.64 -17.15
N ASN A 6 25.35 -15.56 -17.83
CA ASN A 6 23.91 -15.61 -18.06
C ASN A 6 23.20 -15.98 -16.74
N LYS A 7 22.50 -15.04 -16.11
CA LYS A 7 21.65 -15.33 -14.93
C LYS A 7 20.24 -15.66 -15.40
N GLN A 8 19.87 -16.94 -15.29
CA GLN A 8 18.52 -17.43 -15.53
C GLN A 8 17.51 -16.83 -14.52
N PRO A 9 16.26 -16.55 -14.93
CA PRO A 9 15.21 -16.10 -14.02
C PRO A 9 14.81 -17.22 -13.06
N ARG A 10 14.70 -16.91 -11.76
CA ARG A 10 14.21 -17.84 -10.75
C ARG A 10 12.73 -18.15 -11.01
N LEU A 11 12.42 -19.41 -11.29
CA LEU A 11 11.06 -19.94 -11.36
C LEU A 11 10.42 -19.89 -9.96
N LEU A 12 9.17 -19.47 -9.90
CA LEU A 12 8.34 -19.50 -8.70
C LEU A 12 8.07 -20.96 -8.26
N PRO A 13 7.92 -21.23 -6.95
CA PRO A 13 7.67 -22.57 -6.45
C PRO A 13 6.29 -23.09 -6.88
N ASP A 14 6.25 -24.36 -7.25
CA ASP A 14 5.04 -25.10 -7.64
C ASP A 14 4.22 -25.41 -6.38
N VAL A 15 3.01 -24.84 -6.30
CA VAL A 15 2.09 -25.03 -5.17
C VAL A 15 0.84 -25.75 -5.68
N SER A 16 0.76 -27.05 -5.39
CA SER A 16 -0.38 -27.90 -5.73
C SER A 16 -1.67 -27.40 -5.07
N LEU A 17 -2.74 -27.32 -5.86
CA LEU A 17 -4.07 -26.86 -5.46
C LEU A 17 -4.81 -27.88 -4.58
N PRO A 18 -5.46 -27.48 -3.47
CA PRO A 18 -6.43 -28.33 -2.77
C PRO A 18 -7.80 -28.28 -3.47
N GLU A 19 -8.51 -29.42 -3.45
CA GLU A 19 -9.78 -29.61 -4.14
C GLU A 19 -10.95 -28.85 -3.50
N GLY A 20 -11.69 -28.14 -4.35
CA GLY A 20 -13.12 -27.84 -4.18
C GLY A 20 -13.47 -26.61 -3.35
N LYS A 21 -13.90 -25.52 -4.01
CA LYS A 21 -14.87 -24.57 -3.43
C LYS A 21 -15.66 -23.81 -4.51
N GLN A 22 -16.93 -23.61 -4.22
CA GLN A 22 -18.00 -23.13 -5.09
C GLN A 22 -17.87 -21.64 -5.45
N ARG A 23 -18.38 -21.28 -6.64
CA ARG A 23 -18.49 -19.89 -7.15
C ARG A 23 -19.39 -19.05 -6.24
N THR A 24 -18.86 -17.96 -5.70
CA THR A 24 -19.63 -16.95 -4.95
C THR A 24 -19.59 -15.61 -5.69
N GLN A 25 -20.72 -15.21 -6.26
CA GLN A 25 -20.92 -13.82 -6.70
C GLN A 25 -20.99 -12.93 -5.45
N GLY A 26 -20.11 -11.93 -5.37
CA GLY A 26 -20.11 -10.93 -4.30
C GLY A 26 -19.17 -11.20 -3.12
N SER A 27 -18.31 -12.23 -3.17
CA SER A 27 -17.33 -12.44 -2.09
C SER A 27 -16.24 -11.38 -2.08
N LEU A 28 -15.81 -10.99 -0.87
CA LEU A 28 -14.62 -10.17 -0.64
C LEU A 28 -13.40 -10.84 -1.31
N TRP A 29 -12.52 -10.03 -1.90
CA TRP A 29 -11.26 -10.53 -2.49
C TRP A 29 -10.34 -11.02 -1.38
N THR A 30 -9.84 -12.25 -1.50
CA THR A 30 -8.90 -12.78 -0.53
C THR A 30 -7.49 -12.22 -0.75
N PRO A 31 -6.62 -12.23 0.29
CA PRO A 31 -5.20 -11.92 0.14
C PRO A 31 -4.53 -12.71 -0.99
N GLU A 32 -4.80 -14.02 -1.07
CA GLU A 32 -4.25 -14.91 -2.08
C GLU A 32 -4.67 -14.52 -3.50
N GLU A 33 -5.96 -14.23 -3.71
CA GLU A 33 -6.49 -13.77 -5.00
C GLU A 33 -5.84 -12.44 -5.43
N LEU A 34 -5.57 -11.54 -4.49
CA LEU A 34 -4.93 -10.27 -4.76
C LEU A 34 -3.44 -10.45 -5.10
N LEU A 35 -2.73 -11.30 -4.34
CA LEU A 35 -1.32 -11.58 -4.52
C LEU A 35 -1.02 -12.18 -5.91
N VAL A 36 -1.77 -13.21 -6.32
CA VAL A 36 -1.59 -13.82 -7.66
C VAL A 36 -1.91 -12.86 -8.79
N THR A 37 -2.89 -11.96 -8.58
CA THR A 37 -3.24 -10.94 -9.56
C THR A 37 -2.12 -9.91 -9.70
N LEU A 38 -1.53 -9.47 -8.58
CA LEU A 38 -0.38 -8.56 -8.56
C LEU A 38 0.86 -9.18 -9.19
N ALA A 39 1.17 -10.45 -8.86
CA ALA A 39 2.29 -11.17 -9.44
C ALA A 39 2.17 -11.25 -10.98
N ALA A 40 1.00 -11.63 -11.49
CA ALA A 40 0.73 -11.65 -12.93
C ALA A 40 0.81 -10.26 -13.57
N TYR A 41 0.34 -9.21 -12.87
CA TYR A 41 0.47 -7.83 -13.33
C TYR A 41 1.93 -7.41 -13.47
N LEU A 42 2.75 -7.64 -12.43
CA LEU A 42 4.16 -7.27 -12.42
C LEU A 42 4.98 -8.05 -13.44
N GLU A 43 4.67 -9.34 -13.65
CA GLU A 43 5.28 -10.14 -14.72
C GLU A 43 5.04 -9.49 -16.09
N MET A 44 3.78 -9.18 -16.41
CA MET A 44 3.44 -8.49 -17.67
C MET A 44 4.11 -7.11 -17.76
N LEU A 45 4.20 -6.36 -16.67
CA LEU A 45 4.84 -5.04 -16.65
C LEU A 45 6.33 -5.13 -16.98
N ARG A 46 7.04 -6.12 -16.42
CA ARG A 46 8.45 -6.37 -16.72
C ARG A 46 8.65 -6.76 -18.19
N LEU A 47 7.76 -7.58 -18.75
CA LEU A 47 7.78 -7.90 -20.18
C LEU A 47 7.59 -6.64 -21.04
N GLU A 48 6.60 -5.79 -20.71
CA GLU A 48 6.34 -4.54 -21.42
C GLU A 48 7.55 -3.57 -21.36
N GLN A 49 8.19 -3.45 -20.20
CA GLN A 49 9.38 -2.61 -20.01
C GLN A 49 10.61 -3.10 -20.80
N ARG A 50 10.74 -4.42 -20.99
CA ARG A 50 11.79 -5.01 -21.84
C ARG A 50 11.44 -5.01 -23.34
N GLY A 51 10.24 -4.54 -23.70
CA GLY A 51 9.74 -4.60 -25.07
C GLY A 51 9.42 -6.02 -25.55
N GLU A 52 9.25 -6.96 -24.64
CA GLU A 52 8.88 -8.34 -24.94
C GLU A 52 7.36 -8.47 -25.14
N ALA A 53 6.95 -9.35 -26.06
CA ALA A 53 5.55 -9.61 -26.29
C ALA A 53 4.94 -10.42 -25.14
N TYR A 54 3.72 -10.07 -24.74
CA TYR A 54 2.94 -10.79 -23.74
C TYR A 54 1.45 -10.78 -24.11
N SER A 55 0.68 -11.74 -23.60
CA SER A 55 -0.76 -11.88 -23.90
C SER A 55 -1.62 -11.69 -22.66
N LYS A 56 -2.27 -10.52 -22.55
CA LYS A 56 -3.25 -10.25 -21.48
C LYS A 56 -4.33 -11.33 -21.36
N ALA A 57 -4.76 -11.88 -22.51
CA ALA A 57 -5.78 -12.91 -22.55
C ALA A 57 -5.28 -14.26 -22.01
N GLU A 58 -4.00 -14.58 -22.21
CA GLU A 58 -3.39 -15.80 -21.67
C GLU A 58 -3.18 -15.70 -20.16
N HIS A 59 -2.59 -14.61 -19.65
CA HIS A 59 -2.43 -14.41 -18.20
C HIS A 59 -3.78 -14.44 -17.48
N ARG A 60 -4.81 -13.75 -18.01
CA ARG A 60 -6.16 -13.80 -17.44
C ARG A 60 -6.75 -15.21 -17.43
N ARG A 61 -6.50 -16.00 -18.48
CA ARG A 61 -6.97 -17.39 -18.56
C ARG A 61 -6.31 -18.25 -17.49
N LYS A 62 -4.98 -18.18 -17.35
CA LYS A 62 -4.23 -18.88 -16.29
C LYS A 62 -4.76 -18.54 -14.89
N LEU A 63 -5.02 -17.26 -14.62
CA LEU A 63 -5.59 -16.82 -13.35
C LEU A 63 -6.98 -17.43 -13.09
N LEU A 64 -7.86 -17.42 -14.09
CA LEU A 64 -9.23 -17.94 -13.99
C LEU A 64 -9.30 -19.47 -13.98
N GLU A 65 -8.30 -20.17 -14.52
CA GLU A 65 -8.18 -21.63 -14.44
C GLU A 65 -7.55 -22.08 -13.11
N GLY A 66 -6.82 -21.18 -12.43
CA GLY A 66 -6.19 -21.42 -11.13
C GLY A 66 -6.94 -20.76 -9.96
N VAL A 67 -6.20 -20.00 -9.15
CA VAL A 67 -6.66 -19.41 -7.87
C VAL A 67 -7.91 -18.53 -8.04
N LEU A 68 -8.15 -17.93 -9.21
CA LEU A 68 -9.32 -17.07 -9.47
C LEU A 68 -10.50 -17.82 -10.13
N LEU A 69 -10.61 -19.15 -10.01
CA LEU A 69 -11.70 -19.97 -10.58
C LEU A 69 -13.12 -19.48 -10.22
N GLY A 70 -13.25 -18.82 -9.07
CA GLY A 70 -14.51 -18.22 -8.60
C GLY A 70 -14.84 -16.84 -9.20
N ARG A 71 -13.90 -16.20 -9.91
CA ARG A 71 -14.03 -14.82 -10.41
C ARG A 71 -14.42 -14.77 -11.89
N THR A 72 -14.89 -13.60 -12.31
CA THR A 72 -15.19 -13.32 -13.72
C THR A 72 -14.03 -12.59 -14.38
N ALA A 73 -13.89 -12.74 -15.70
CA ALA A 73 -12.90 -12.01 -16.48
C ALA A 73 -13.01 -10.49 -16.28
N ALA A 74 -14.24 -9.96 -16.18
CA ALA A 74 -14.48 -8.54 -15.92
C ALA A 74 -13.99 -8.10 -14.52
N SER A 75 -14.17 -8.94 -13.49
CA SER A 75 -13.67 -8.65 -12.14
C SER A 75 -12.14 -8.60 -12.10
N VAL A 76 -11.48 -9.54 -12.79
CA VAL A 76 -10.01 -9.55 -12.90
C VAL A 76 -9.51 -8.33 -13.67
N GLU A 77 -10.15 -7.98 -14.81
CA GLU A 77 -9.80 -6.78 -15.58
C GLU A 77 -9.90 -5.51 -14.71
N PHE A 78 -10.99 -5.35 -13.96
CA PHE A 78 -11.18 -4.22 -13.06
C PHE A 78 -10.12 -4.18 -11.94
N ARG A 79 -9.70 -5.35 -11.43
CA ARG A 79 -8.61 -5.43 -10.46
C ARG A 79 -7.28 -4.98 -11.05
N MET A 80 -6.95 -5.35 -12.29
CA MET A 80 -5.76 -4.86 -13.00
C MET A 80 -5.80 -3.34 -13.20
N GLN A 81 -6.98 -2.76 -13.44
CA GLN A 81 -7.15 -1.29 -13.52
C GLN A 81 -6.93 -0.60 -12.17
N ASN A 82 -7.36 -1.22 -11.06
CA ASN A 82 -7.08 -0.72 -9.71
C ASN A 82 -5.57 -0.70 -9.43
N ILE A 83 -4.85 -1.76 -9.80
CA ILE A 83 -3.37 -1.82 -9.67
C ILE A 83 -2.72 -0.70 -10.49
N SER A 84 -3.17 -0.50 -11.72
CA SER A 84 -2.68 0.57 -12.59
C SER A 84 -2.90 1.97 -11.99
N ALA A 85 -4.05 2.18 -11.34
CA ALA A 85 -4.32 3.43 -10.64
C ALA A 85 -3.44 3.64 -9.41
N VAL A 86 -3.14 2.58 -8.65
CA VAL A 86 -2.23 2.66 -7.50
C VAL A 86 -0.81 2.99 -7.97
N LEU A 87 -0.28 2.26 -8.96
CA LEU A 87 1.05 2.54 -9.53
C LEU A 87 1.15 3.97 -10.05
N LEU A 88 0.14 4.44 -10.78
CA LEU A 88 0.08 5.83 -11.25
C LEU A 88 0.11 6.84 -10.08
N SER A 89 -0.60 6.54 -8.99
CA SER A 89 -0.68 7.43 -7.81
C SER A 89 0.65 7.60 -7.10
N ILE A 90 1.51 6.58 -7.14
CA ILE A 90 2.88 6.60 -6.59
C ILE A 90 3.95 6.93 -7.64
N GLY A 91 3.54 7.35 -8.85
CA GLY A 91 4.47 7.76 -9.91
C GLY A 91 5.19 6.63 -10.64
N GLN A 92 4.73 5.38 -10.48
CA GLN A 92 5.29 4.22 -11.15
C GLN A 92 4.65 3.99 -12.53
N PRO A 93 5.41 3.41 -13.48
CA PRO A 93 4.84 2.96 -14.75
C PRO A 93 3.80 1.88 -14.50
N TYR A 94 2.75 1.89 -15.31
CA TYR A 94 1.68 0.91 -15.28
C TYR A 94 1.53 0.30 -16.68
N LEU A 95 0.92 -0.88 -16.75
CA LEU A 95 0.65 -1.56 -18.03
C LEU A 95 -0.28 -0.73 -18.90
N LYS A 96 0.18 -0.28 -20.06
CA LYS A 96 -0.63 0.56 -20.98
C LYS A 96 -1.93 -0.13 -21.41
N GLY A 97 -1.91 -1.46 -21.44
CA GLY A 97 -3.08 -2.30 -21.75
C GLY A 97 -4.18 -2.31 -20.68
N TYR A 98 -3.96 -1.73 -19.49
CA TYR A 98 -4.94 -1.59 -18.42
C TYR A 98 -5.04 -0.13 -17.99
N ALA A 99 -6.08 0.56 -18.47
CA ALA A 99 -6.30 1.96 -18.11
C ALA A 99 -6.50 2.08 -16.58
N PRO A 100 -5.87 3.05 -15.91
CA PRO A 100 -6.07 3.30 -14.48
C PRO A 100 -7.55 3.47 -14.13
N ALA A 101 -8.00 2.76 -13.10
CA ALA A 101 -9.35 2.92 -12.58
C ALA A 101 -9.59 4.36 -12.12
N ARG A 102 -10.81 4.87 -12.33
CA ARG A 102 -11.17 6.26 -11.99
C ARG A 102 -11.15 6.51 -10.48
N ASN A 103 -11.59 5.52 -9.73
CA ASN A 103 -11.69 5.53 -8.27
C ASN A 103 -11.24 4.16 -7.75
N VAL A 104 -10.42 4.16 -6.71
CA VAL A 104 -10.00 2.95 -5.98
C VAL A 104 -10.23 3.24 -4.50
N GLY A 105 -10.88 2.33 -3.78
CA GLY A 105 -11.13 2.50 -2.35
C GLY A 105 -9.83 2.46 -1.53
N ALA A 106 -9.75 3.25 -0.45
CA ALA A 106 -8.53 3.38 0.37
C ALA A 106 -8.02 2.03 0.90
N LYS A 107 -8.91 1.12 1.34
CA LYS A 107 -8.54 -0.24 1.76
C LYS A 107 -7.84 -1.02 0.63
N VAL A 108 -8.35 -0.91 -0.59
CA VAL A 108 -7.76 -1.56 -1.76
C VAL A 108 -6.41 -0.96 -2.11
N ILE A 109 -6.27 0.36 -1.98
CA ILE A 109 -4.98 1.04 -2.19
C ILE A 109 -3.94 0.53 -1.20
N ALA A 110 -4.27 0.51 0.10
CA ALA A 110 -3.38 0.04 1.16
C ALA A 110 -2.93 -1.41 0.92
N GLN A 111 -3.87 -2.32 0.66
CA GLN A 111 -3.57 -3.73 0.38
C GLN A 111 -2.69 -3.91 -0.86
N ILE A 112 -2.92 -3.12 -1.92
CA ILE A 112 -2.09 -3.19 -3.12
C ILE A 112 -0.67 -2.69 -2.82
N LEU A 113 -0.52 -1.56 -2.12
CA LEU A 113 0.81 -1.02 -1.80
C LEU A 113 1.63 -1.97 -0.92
N GLU A 114 1.01 -2.60 0.06
CA GLU A 114 1.65 -3.58 0.93
C GLU A 114 2.16 -4.80 0.14
N PHE A 115 1.31 -5.42 -0.67
CA PHE A 115 1.72 -6.56 -1.48
C PHE A 115 2.71 -6.19 -2.59
N LEU A 116 2.66 -4.96 -3.12
CA LEU A 116 3.69 -4.49 -4.06
C LEU A 116 5.06 -4.41 -3.40
N ALA A 117 5.13 -3.93 -2.15
CA ALA A 117 6.38 -3.88 -1.40
C ALA A 117 6.95 -5.29 -1.11
N GLU A 118 6.09 -6.28 -0.88
CA GLU A 118 6.49 -7.67 -0.68
C GLU A 118 6.95 -8.35 -1.99
N LEU A 119 6.19 -8.18 -3.08
CA LEU A 119 6.42 -8.88 -4.34
C LEU A 119 7.57 -8.31 -5.17
N ASP A 120 7.88 -7.03 -4.97
CA ASP A 120 8.97 -6.36 -5.67
C ASP A 120 9.63 -5.33 -4.75
N PRO A 121 10.53 -5.77 -3.86
CA PRO A 121 11.24 -4.88 -2.93
C PRO A 121 12.11 -3.83 -3.63
N GLU A 122 12.45 -4.07 -4.90
CA GLU A 122 13.21 -3.16 -5.76
C GLU A 122 12.30 -2.28 -6.63
N LEU A 123 10.97 -2.50 -6.61
CA LEU A 123 10.02 -1.58 -7.22
C LEU A 123 10.20 -0.25 -6.52
N PRO A 124 10.71 0.78 -7.22
CA PRO A 124 11.00 2.02 -6.56
C PRO A 124 9.65 2.61 -6.18
N ILE A 125 9.25 2.64 -4.91
CA ILE A 125 8.18 3.56 -4.47
C ILE A 125 8.82 4.95 -4.43
N GLU A 126 9.29 5.40 -5.59
CA GLU A 126 9.90 6.69 -5.77
C GLU A 126 8.79 7.72 -5.87
N LEU A 127 8.47 8.34 -4.74
CA LEU A 127 7.87 9.66 -4.72
C LEU A 127 8.71 10.61 -5.59
N ARG A 128 8.28 10.79 -6.84
CA ARG A 128 8.42 12.01 -7.64
C ARG A 128 9.83 12.49 -8.06
N ARG A 129 10.87 11.65 -8.12
CA ARG A 129 12.24 12.14 -8.42
C ARG A 129 12.95 11.53 -9.63
N GLN A 130 12.29 11.36 -10.77
CA GLN A 130 13.02 11.06 -12.03
C GLN A 130 12.55 11.83 -13.27
N ALA A 131 11.71 12.86 -13.13
CA ALA A 131 11.63 13.89 -14.18
C ALA A 131 12.62 15.00 -13.80
N PRO A 132 13.48 15.49 -14.71
CA PRO A 132 14.25 16.69 -14.43
C PRO A 132 13.28 17.79 -14.02
N ALA A 133 13.59 18.48 -12.92
CA ALA A 133 12.79 19.60 -12.48
C ALA A 133 12.68 20.59 -13.67
N PRO A 134 11.47 21.05 -14.03
CA PRO A 134 11.32 21.99 -15.11
C PRO A 134 12.16 23.24 -14.79
N THR A 135 13.05 23.60 -15.70
CA THR A 135 13.96 24.75 -15.54
C THR A 135 13.24 26.09 -15.64
N VAL A 136 11.98 26.07 -16.09
CA VAL A 136 11.08 27.22 -16.16
C VAL A 136 9.81 26.89 -15.36
N PRO A 137 9.32 27.81 -14.50
CA PRO A 137 8.05 27.61 -13.81
C PRO A 137 6.93 27.33 -14.82
N PRO A 138 6.16 26.23 -14.67
CA PRO A 138 5.04 25.97 -15.54
C PRO A 138 3.96 27.05 -15.32
N PRO A 139 3.17 27.40 -16.35
CA PRO A 139 2.12 28.43 -16.25
C PRO A 139 0.99 28.06 -15.25
N GLY A 140 0.94 26.82 -14.79
CA GLY A 140 -0.08 26.33 -13.85
C GLY A 140 -1.45 26.19 -14.50
N ASN A 141 -2.47 25.96 -13.68
CA ASN A 141 -3.87 25.94 -14.11
C ASN A 141 -4.66 26.96 -13.26
N PRO A 142 -5.08 28.12 -13.81
CA PRO A 142 -5.83 29.13 -13.07
C PRO A 142 -7.25 28.70 -12.70
N HIS A 143 -7.77 27.66 -13.35
CA HIS A 143 -9.12 27.12 -13.13
C HIS A 143 -9.06 25.60 -12.91
N PRO A 144 -8.55 25.15 -11.75
CA PRO A 144 -8.52 23.74 -11.42
C PRO A 144 -9.95 23.19 -11.35
N LYS A 145 -10.21 22.12 -12.09
CA LYS A 145 -11.51 21.43 -12.04
C LYS A 145 -11.62 20.69 -10.71
N LYS A 146 -12.70 20.92 -9.98
CA LYS A 146 -13.02 20.15 -8.78
C LYS A 146 -13.46 18.74 -9.18
N ARG A 147 -12.99 17.75 -8.44
CA ARG A 147 -13.45 16.36 -8.54
C ARG A 147 -13.98 15.96 -7.18
N GLU A 148 -15.18 15.39 -7.15
CA GLU A 148 -15.73 14.77 -5.95
C GLU A 148 -15.16 13.36 -5.79
N VAL A 149 -14.71 13.05 -4.58
CA VAL A 149 -14.14 11.75 -4.22
C VAL A 149 -14.88 11.26 -2.98
N THR A 150 -15.45 10.06 -3.04
CA THR A 150 -16.03 9.37 -1.88
C THR A 150 -14.93 8.56 -1.20
N LEU A 151 -14.59 8.92 0.03
CA LEU A 151 -13.58 8.25 0.84
C LEU A 151 -14.27 7.38 1.89
N SER A 152 -13.89 6.10 1.97
CA SER A 152 -14.24 5.23 3.08
C SER A 152 -13.15 5.36 4.14
N THR A 153 -13.45 6.06 5.23
CA THR A 153 -12.59 6.18 6.41
C THR A 153 -13.07 5.21 7.49
N TYR A 154 -12.15 4.64 8.25
CA TYR A 154 -12.51 3.93 9.48
C TYR A 154 -12.95 4.96 10.52
N GLU A 155 -14.09 4.71 11.17
CA GLU A 155 -14.46 5.44 12.38
C GLU A 155 -13.51 4.98 13.48
N ARG A 156 -12.64 5.89 13.92
CA ARG A 156 -11.73 5.65 15.03
C ARG A 156 -12.46 5.95 16.32
N ASP A 157 -12.22 5.15 17.35
CA ASP A 157 -12.76 5.39 18.67
C ASP A 157 -12.16 6.69 19.24
N PRO A 158 -12.98 7.74 19.47
CA PRO A 158 -12.48 9.01 19.98
C PRO A 158 -11.90 8.88 21.39
N GLU A 159 -12.33 7.91 22.20
CA GLU A 159 -11.79 7.66 23.53
C GLU A 159 -10.39 7.08 23.46
N VAL A 160 -10.13 6.15 22.53
CA VAL A 160 -8.79 5.62 22.28
C VAL A 160 -7.86 6.72 21.81
N VAL A 161 -8.31 7.55 20.88
CA VAL A 161 -7.52 8.71 20.39
C VAL A 161 -7.20 9.66 21.53
N ALA A 162 -8.19 10.05 22.32
CA ALA A 162 -8.00 10.97 23.45
C ALA A 162 -7.05 10.39 24.50
N PHE A 163 -7.20 9.09 24.83
CA PHE A 163 -6.35 8.40 25.78
C PHE A 163 -4.89 8.38 25.33
N VAL A 164 -4.62 7.98 24.07
CA VAL A 164 -3.26 7.87 23.53
C VAL A 164 -2.58 9.24 23.45
N LEU A 165 -3.31 10.29 23.04
CA LEU A 165 -2.78 11.66 23.03
C LEU A 165 -2.48 12.18 24.44
N ASN A 166 -3.32 11.86 25.42
CA ASN A 166 -3.10 12.24 26.81
C ASN A 166 -1.86 11.53 27.39
N ARG A 167 -1.75 10.21 27.16
CA ARG A 167 -0.60 9.38 27.57
C ARG A 167 0.73 9.96 27.09
N ALA A 168 0.77 10.43 25.85
CA ALA A 168 1.99 10.94 25.23
C ALA A 168 2.46 12.29 25.81
N GLN A 169 1.60 13.03 26.52
CA GLN A 169 1.92 14.33 27.13
C GLN A 169 2.58 15.33 26.16
N GLY A 170 2.20 15.27 24.88
CA GLY A 170 2.77 16.12 23.83
C GLY A 170 4.19 15.75 23.39
N ILE A 171 4.70 14.58 23.77
CA ILE A 171 5.98 14.02 23.32
C ILE A 171 5.71 12.90 22.33
N CYS A 172 6.36 12.94 21.17
CA CYS A 172 6.26 11.90 20.15
C CYS A 172 6.82 10.57 20.67
N GLU A 173 6.02 9.52 20.65
CA GLU A 173 6.40 8.18 21.14
C GLU A 173 7.34 7.41 20.20
N CYS A 174 7.62 7.95 19.00
CA CYS A 174 8.62 7.41 18.08
C CYS A 174 9.99 8.10 18.26
N CYS A 175 10.05 9.43 18.16
CA CYS A 175 11.33 10.15 18.17
C CYS A 175 11.67 10.87 19.49
N GLY A 176 10.80 10.80 20.50
CA GLY A 176 11.01 11.42 21.81
C GLY A 176 11.02 12.96 21.83
N ARG A 177 10.70 13.61 20.71
CA ARG A 177 10.65 15.08 20.60
C ARG A 177 9.27 15.61 20.95
N ASN A 178 9.21 16.84 21.48
CA ASN A 178 7.97 17.57 21.67
C ASN A 178 7.18 17.69 20.35
N ALA A 179 5.86 17.79 20.47
CA ALA A 179 4.97 18.09 19.37
C ALA A 179 5.46 19.33 18.60
N PRO A 180 5.41 19.32 17.27
CA PRO A 180 5.99 20.38 16.44
C PRO A 180 5.29 21.73 16.60
N PHE A 181 4.02 21.74 17.00
CA PHE A 181 3.22 22.93 17.23
C PHE A 181 2.00 22.61 18.10
N LEU A 182 1.29 23.66 18.53
CA LEU A 182 -0.01 23.55 19.21
C LEU A 182 -1.15 23.70 18.19
N SER A 183 -2.19 22.88 18.34
CA SER A 183 -3.45 23.03 17.62
C SER A 183 -4.14 24.36 17.95
N LYS A 184 -5.19 24.72 17.18
CA LYS A 184 -6.01 25.92 17.44
C LYS A 184 -6.59 25.97 18.86
N ASN A 185 -6.74 24.82 19.51
CA ASN A 185 -7.28 24.68 20.86
C ASN A 185 -6.17 24.67 21.93
N GLY A 186 -4.92 24.99 21.56
CA GLY A 186 -3.77 25.02 22.48
C GLY A 186 -3.19 23.65 22.85
N GLN A 187 -3.72 22.56 22.30
CA GLN A 187 -3.23 21.20 22.59
C GLN A 187 -2.02 20.84 21.71
N PRO A 188 -1.00 20.12 22.22
CA PRO A 188 0.12 19.59 21.42
C PRO A 188 -0.38 18.78 20.21
N PHE A 189 0.16 19.06 19.02
CA PHE A 189 -0.25 18.37 17.79
C PHE A 189 0.55 17.08 17.58
N LEU A 190 -0.06 15.94 17.89
CA LEU A 190 0.41 14.60 17.52
C LEU A 190 -0.71 13.85 16.79
N GLU A 191 -0.33 12.85 16.00
CA GLU A 191 -1.24 11.99 15.24
C GLU A 191 -1.21 10.59 15.85
N VAL A 192 -2.39 9.98 16.01
CA VAL A 192 -2.49 8.59 16.47
C VAL A 192 -2.27 7.65 15.29
N HIS A 193 -1.27 6.79 15.44
CA HIS A 193 -0.84 5.79 14.49
C HIS A 193 -1.10 4.38 15.05
N HIS A 194 -1.86 3.59 14.29
CA HIS A 194 -2.03 2.17 14.53
C HIS A 194 -0.79 1.44 14.04
N VAL A 195 -0.12 0.73 14.94
CA VAL A 195 1.08 -0.04 14.63
C VAL A 195 0.66 -1.24 13.77
N GLU A 196 -0.22 -2.11 14.26
CA GLU A 196 -0.94 -3.04 13.38
C GLU A 196 -2.05 -2.26 12.65
N ALA A 197 -1.91 -2.10 11.35
CA ALA A 197 -2.84 -1.28 10.56
C ALA A 197 -4.28 -1.81 10.62
N LEU A 198 -5.27 -0.92 10.77
CA LEU A 198 -6.70 -1.25 10.71
C LEU A 198 -7.11 -1.95 9.38
N ALA A 199 -6.32 -1.76 8.31
CA ALA A 199 -6.54 -2.41 7.02
C ALA A 199 -6.25 -3.93 7.05
N LEU A 200 -5.43 -4.37 8.02
CA LEU A 200 -5.04 -5.75 8.31
C LEU A 200 -5.79 -6.32 9.52
N ASP A 201 -6.98 -5.78 9.81
CA ASP A 201 -7.78 -6.11 10.99
C ASP A 201 -7.07 -5.84 12.34
N GLY A 202 -6.09 -4.94 12.36
CA GLY A 202 -5.48 -4.44 13.59
C GLY A 202 -6.52 -3.80 14.52
N PRO A 203 -6.45 -4.01 15.84
CA PRO A 203 -7.44 -3.49 16.77
C PRO A 203 -7.29 -1.98 16.96
N ASP A 204 -8.40 -1.26 17.07
CA ASP A 204 -8.41 0.15 17.49
C ASP A 204 -8.36 0.22 19.02
N THR A 205 -7.18 -0.08 19.59
CA THR A 205 -6.97 -0.14 21.04
C THR A 205 -5.73 0.66 21.44
N PRO A 206 -5.64 1.13 22.71
CA PRO A 206 -4.46 1.85 23.20
C PRO A 206 -3.15 1.06 23.10
N GLN A 207 -3.23 -0.28 23.17
CA GLN A 207 -2.09 -1.20 23.06
C GLN A 207 -1.52 -1.29 21.64
N ASN A 208 -2.31 -0.92 20.64
CA ASN A 208 -1.92 -0.94 19.23
C ASN A 208 -1.71 0.48 18.66
N CYS A 209 -1.86 1.51 19.49
CA CYS A 209 -1.82 2.90 19.06
C CYS A 209 -0.67 3.66 19.70
N ALA A 210 0.05 4.44 18.91
CA ALA A 210 1.08 5.37 19.36
C ALA A 210 0.78 6.81 18.90
N ALA A 211 1.03 7.79 19.77
CA ALA A 211 0.99 9.21 19.42
C ALA A 211 2.34 9.65 18.86
N ILE A 212 2.37 9.99 17.58
CA ILE A 212 3.60 10.33 16.88
C ILE A 212 3.47 11.67 16.13
N CYS A 213 4.59 12.34 15.89
CA CYS A 213 4.58 13.61 15.16
C CYS A 213 4.33 13.36 13.65
N PRO A 214 3.86 14.37 12.89
CA PRO A 214 3.56 14.22 11.47
C PRO A 214 4.74 13.70 10.64
N ASN A 215 5.97 14.08 10.98
CA ASN A 215 7.16 13.59 10.28
C ASN A 215 7.38 12.09 10.52
N CYS A 216 7.32 11.64 11.78
CA CYS A 216 7.45 10.23 12.13
C CYS A 216 6.28 9.41 11.56
N HIS A 217 5.07 9.96 11.53
CA HIS A 217 3.92 9.29 10.94
C HIS A 217 4.10 9.05 9.45
N GLN A 218 4.55 10.06 8.71
CA GLN A 218 4.85 9.92 7.29
C GLN A 218 6.03 8.97 7.03
N GLU A 219 7.08 9.01 7.88
CA GLU A 219 8.22 8.09 7.77
C GLU A 219 7.82 6.64 8.09
N ALA A 220 6.90 6.42 9.03
CA ALA A 220 6.33 5.11 9.33
C ALA A 220 5.57 4.52 8.12
N HIS A 221 4.89 5.34 7.31
CA HIS A 221 4.17 4.87 6.12
C HIS A 221 5.04 4.79 4.85
N TYR A 222 5.96 5.75 4.66
CA TYR A 222 6.63 5.97 3.37
C TYR A 222 8.15 6.10 3.45
N GLY A 223 8.71 6.13 4.66
CA GLY A 223 10.14 6.30 4.89
C GLY A 223 10.92 5.01 4.67
N MET A 224 12.20 5.14 4.34
CA MET A 224 13.13 3.98 4.25
C MET A 224 13.21 3.21 5.58
N ARG A 225 12.95 3.89 6.70
CA ARG A 225 12.95 3.32 8.05
C ARG A 225 11.57 2.83 8.50
N SER A 226 10.57 2.74 7.62
CA SER A 226 9.21 2.31 7.97
C SER A 226 9.20 1.01 8.79
N ALA A 227 9.88 -0.03 8.33
CA ALA A 227 9.97 -1.32 9.04
C ALA A 227 10.70 -1.23 10.39
N GLU A 228 11.69 -0.35 10.51
CA GLU A 228 12.39 -0.10 11.78
C GLU A 228 11.47 0.61 12.78
N ILE A 229 10.80 1.68 12.33
CA ILE A 229 9.86 2.47 13.14
C ILE A 229 8.71 1.59 13.61
N GLN A 230 8.18 0.73 12.74
CA GLN A 230 7.15 -0.23 13.08
C GLN A 230 7.59 -1.12 14.26
N ARG A 231 8.77 -1.73 14.16
CA ARG A 231 9.33 -2.59 15.20
C ARG A 231 9.60 -1.81 16.50
N GLU A 232 10.19 -0.62 16.41
CA GLU A 232 10.46 0.25 17.56
C GLU A 232 9.17 0.61 18.30
N LEU A 233 8.08 0.91 17.58
CA LEU A 233 6.77 1.20 18.17
C LEU A 233 6.12 -0.05 18.79
N GLN A 234 6.25 -1.22 18.16
CA GLN A 234 5.79 -2.49 18.75
C GLN A 234 6.50 -2.78 20.07
N GLU A 235 7.83 -2.64 20.10
CA GLU A 235 8.65 -2.84 21.29
C GLU A 235 8.29 -1.83 22.40
N PHE A 236 8.09 -0.56 22.03
CA PHE A 236 7.66 0.48 22.96
C PHE A 236 6.30 0.15 23.60
N LEU A 237 5.29 -0.19 22.80
CA LEU A 237 3.95 -0.50 23.30
C LEU A 237 3.95 -1.81 24.12
N ALA A 238 4.70 -2.83 23.70
CA ALA A 238 4.86 -4.06 24.47
C ALA A 238 5.51 -3.78 25.84
N ALA A 239 6.57 -2.96 25.88
CA ALA A 239 7.22 -2.58 27.14
C ALA A 239 6.27 -1.79 28.06
N LEU A 240 5.43 -0.93 27.49
CA LEU A 240 4.47 -0.11 28.23
C LEU A 240 3.36 -0.95 28.87
N TYR A 241 2.82 -1.95 28.18
CA TYR A 241 1.66 -2.71 28.63
C TYR A 241 1.99 -4.05 29.30
N ASN A 242 3.14 -4.66 29.03
CA ASN A 242 3.58 -5.91 29.69
C ASN A 242 4.16 -5.70 31.10
N GLN A 243 4.26 -4.45 31.58
CA GLN A 243 4.65 -4.10 32.95
C GLN A 243 3.44 -3.92 33.89
N SER A 244 2.24 -4.35 33.47
CA SER A 244 0.97 -4.22 34.22
C SER A 244 0.51 -5.54 34.80
#